data_AF-A0A484ZJ16-F1
#
_entry.id   AF-A0A484ZJ16-F1
#
_cell.length_a   1.000
_cell.length_b   1.000
_cell.length_c   1.000
_cell.angle_alpha   90.00
_cell.angle_beta   90.00
_cell.angle_gamma   90.00
#
_symmetry.space_group_name_H-M   'P 1'
#
loop_
_entity.id
_entity.type
_entity.pdbx_description
1 polymer ?
#
loop_
_entity_poly.entity_id
_entity_poly.type
_entity_poly.pdbx_seq_one_letter_code
_entity_poly.pdbx_strand_id
1 'polypeptide(L)'
;MDLAIASAEAAAQTVVMAKQKNDFSQTALSHYRTRLEESFVLKDMALYKKLPAQLENSRLFNQYPRMMADIMHDMFIINGQPAQPMLGKLLKQAKTVGLINLAKDIIKGVRAL
;
A
#
# COMPACT_ATOMS: atom_id res chain seq x y z
N MET A 1 3.83 -0.43 -13.98
CA MET A 1 3.87 -0.61 -15.44
C MET A 1 2.89 -1.70 -15.87
N ASP A 2 2.80 -2.79 -15.11
CA ASP A 2 1.91 -3.94 -15.39
C ASP A 2 0.43 -3.57 -15.54
N LEU A 3 -0.11 -2.71 -14.66
CA LEU A 3 -1.50 -2.21 -14.77
C LEU A 3 -1.77 -1.52 -16.11
N ALA A 4 -0.81 -0.74 -16.61
CA ALA A 4 -0.95 -0.01 -17.88
C ALA A 4 -0.87 -0.95 -19.08
N ILE A 5 0.00 -1.96 -19.03
CA ILE A 5 0.14 -2.97 -20.09
C ILE A 5 -1.14 -3.81 -20.18
N ALA A 6 -1.65 -4.31 -19.05
CA ALA A 6 -2.88 -5.10 -19.02
C ALA A 6 -4.11 -4.28 -19.43
N SER A 7 -4.16 -2.99 -19.05
CA SER A 7 -5.19 -2.06 -19.51
C SER A 7 -5.12 -1.84 -21.03
N ALA A 8 -3.92 -1.66 -21.59
CA ALA A 8 -3.74 -1.52 -23.04
C ALA A 8 -4.16 -2.80 -23.79
N GLU A 9 -3.84 -3.97 -23.26
CA GLU A 9 -4.28 -5.25 -23.82
C GLU A 9 -5.81 -5.36 -23.83
N ALA A 10 -6.47 -5.05 -22.72
CA ALA A 10 -7.93 -5.05 -22.63
C ALA A 10 -8.58 -4.08 -23.62
N ALA A 11 -7.96 -2.90 -23.82
CA ALA A 11 -8.40 -1.91 -24.79
C ALA A 11 -8.25 -2.42 -26.23
N ALA A 12 -7.07 -2.97 -26.57
CA ALA A 12 -6.79 -3.52 -27.89
C ALA A 12 -7.75 -4.65 -28.26
N GLN A 13 -8.00 -5.59 -27.34
CA GLN A 13 -8.95 -6.69 -27.55
C GLN A 13 -10.38 -6.18 -27.77
N THR A 14 -10.80 -5.15 -27.04
CA THR A 14 -12.12 -4.52 -27.22
C THR A 14 -12.24 -3.86 -28.59
N VAL A 15 -11.21 -3.12 -29.04
CA VAL A 15 -11.20 -2.47 -30.36
C VAL A 15 -11.19 -3.50 -31.49
N VAL A 16 -10.42 -4.58 -31.36
CA VAL A 16 -10.42 -5.68 -32.34
C VAL A 16 -11.81 -6.31 -32.46
N MET A 17 -12.47 -6.58 -31.33
CA MET A 17 -13.84 -7.11 -31.30
C MET A 17 -14.86 -6.15 -31.92
N ALA A 18 -14.79 -4.85 -31.57
CA ALA A 18 -15.64 -3.80 -32.13
C ALA A 18 -15.48 -3.70 -33.65
N LYS A 19 -14.23 -3.73 -34.14
CA LYS A 19 -13.92 -3.72 -35.58
C LYS A 19 -14.47 -4.94 -36.31
N GLN A 20 -14.35 -6.14 -35.73
CA GLN A 20 -14.90 -7.37 -36.32
C GLN A 20 -16.42 -7.32 -36.47
N LYS A 21 -17.12 -6.70 -35.51
CA LYS A 21 -18.57 -6.49 -35.55
C LYS A 21 -19.00 -5.23 -36.29
N ASN A 22 -18.03 -4.39 -36.70
CA ASN A 22 -18.24 -3.04 -37.21
C ASN A 22 -19.15 -2.18 -36.32
N ASP A 23 -19.06 -2.39 -35.00
CA ASP A 23 -19.88 -1.72 -33.98
C ASP A 23 -18.95 -1.03 -32.98
N PHE A 24 -18.89 0.30 -33.06
CA PHE A 24 -18.15 1.17 -32.16
C PHE A 24 -19.07 1.95 -31.22
N SER A 25 -20.29 1.46 -31.01
CA SER A 25 -21.21 2.04 -30.05
C SER A 25 -20.66 1.98 -28.62
N GLN A 26 -21.25 2.79 -27.74
CA GLN A 26 -20.95 2.76 -26.31
C GLN A 26 -21.13 1.36 -25.72
N THR A 27 -22.13 0.61 -26.20
CA THR A 27 -22.38 -0.77 -25.77
C THR A 27 -21.22 -1.68 -26.12
N ALA A 28 -20.74 -1.67 -27.38
CA ALA A 28 -19.62 -2.49 -27.80
C ALA A 28 -18.31 -2.12 -27.07
N LEU A 29 -18.06 -0.82 -26.86
CA LEU A 29 -16.86 -0.36 -26.16
C LEU A 29 -16.93 -0.57 -24.64
N SER A 30 -18.12 -0.75 -24.06
CA SER A 30 -18.27 -1.06 -22.63
C SER A 30 -17.59 -2.37 -22.22
N HIS A 31 -17.38 -3.29 -23.16
CA HIS A 31 -16.63 -4.53 -22.94
C HIS A 31 -15.19 -4.29 -22.44
N TYR A 32 -14.60 -3.13 -22.71
CA TYR A 32 -13.31 -2.76 -22.13
C TYR A 32 -13.37 -2.76 -20.61
N ARG A 33 -14.42 -2.14 -20.05
CA ARG A 33 -14.61 -2.09 -18.60
C ARG A 33 -14.82 -3.48 -18.03
N THR A 34 -15.64 -4.31 -18.69
CA THR A 34 -15.83 -5.71 -18.28
C THR A 34 -14.50 -6.47 -18.22
N ARG A 35 -13.66 -6.34 -19.26
CA ARG A 35 -12.32 -6.95 -19.28
C ARG A 35 -11.44 -6.45 -18.15
N LEU A 36 -11.49 -5.15 -17.84
CA LEU A 36 -10.75 -4.59 -16.71
C LEU A 36 -11.23 -5.14 -15.36
N GLU A 37 -12.54 -5.30 -15.17
CA GLU A 37 -13.16 -5.86 -13.95
C GLU A 37 -12.82 -7.34 -13.77
N GLU A 38 -12.72 -8.09 -14.87
CA GLU A 38 -12.27 -9.49 -14.89
C GLU A 38 -10.76 -9.63 -14.63
N SER A 39 -9.96 -8.68 -15.10
CA SER A 39 -8.50 -8.64 -14.90
C SER A 39 -8.09 -8.28 -13.46
N PHE A 40 -6.78 -8.33 -13.18
CA PHE A 40 -6.23 -7.84 -11.92
C PHE A 40 -6.27 -6.31 -11.80
N VAL A 41 -6.40 -5.57 -12.91
CA VAL A 41 -6.24 -4.10 -12.93
C VAL A 41 -7.19 -3.41 -11.97
N LEU A 42 -8.51 -3.62 -12.11
CA LEU A 42 -9.47 -2.97 -11.23
C LEU A 42 -9.56 -3.60 -9.85
N LYS A 43 -9.19 -4.88 -9.71
CA LYS A 43 -9.12 -5.57 -8.43
C LYS A 43 -8.04 -4.96 -7.54
N ASP A 44 -6.84 -4.77 -8.09
CA ASP A 44 -5.71 -4.18 -7.37
C ASP A 44 -5.94 -2.70 -7.06
N MET A 45 -6.51 -1.94 -8.01
CA MET A 45 -6.90 -0.55 -7.77
C MET A 45 -7.96 -0.43 -6.66
N ALA A 46 -8.91 -1.36 -6.60
CA ALA A 46 -9.93 -1.38 -5.55
C ALA A 46 -9.35 -1.78 -4.18
N LEU A 47 -8.44 -2.75 -4.16
CA LEU A 47 -7.72 -3.19 -2.96
C LEU A 47 -6.94 -2.04 -2.33
N TYR A 48 -6.11 -1.36 -3.12
CA TYR A 48 -5.21 -0.31 -2.63
C TYR A 48 -5.81 1.11 -2.67
N LYS A 49 -7.13 1.26 -2.87
CA LYS A 49 -7.77 2.58 -3.02
C LYS A 49 -7.55 3.53 -1.84
N LYS A 50 -7.30 3.00 -0.64
CA LYS A 50 -7.06 3.79 0.59
C LYS A 50 -5.58 4.02 0.88
N LEU A 51 -4.68 3.34 0.15
CA LEU A 51 -3.24 3.39 0.40
C LEU A 51 -2.66 4.80 0.17
N PRO A 52 -3.02 5.57 -0.87
CA PRO A 52 -2.46 6.92 -1.06
C PRO A 52 -2.66 7.83 0.15
N ALA A 53 -3.85 7.81 0.76
CA ALA A 53 -4.12 8.59 1.98
C ALA A 53 -3.29 8.13 3.19
N GLN A 54 -2.81 6.88 3.22
CA GLN A 54 -1.85 6.42 4.25
C GLN A 54 -0.46 7.00 4.00
N LEU A 55 -0.05 7.06 2.73
CA LEU A 55 1.27 7.56 2.33
C LEU A 55 1.42 9.07 2.58
N GLU A 56 0.31 9.80 2.75
CA GLU A 56 0.36 11.20 3.19
C GLU A 56 0.75 11.36 4.67
N ASN A 57 0.71 10.29 5.47
CA ASN A 57 1.13 10.33 6.86
C ASN A 57 2.65 10.43 6.98
N SER A 58 3.15 11.64 7.28
CA SER A 58 4.59 11.93 7.42
C SER A 58 5.31 11.06 8.45
N ARG A 59 4.60 10.46 9.42
CA ARG A 59 5.19 9.54 10.41
C ARG A 59 5.72 8.27 9.77
N LEU A 60 5.10 7.80 8.68
CA LEU A 60 5.49 6.58 7.97
C LEU A 60 6.91 6.65 7.42
N PHE A 61 7.34 7.84 6.99
CA PHE A 61 8.63 8.07 6.34
C PHE A 61 9.69 8.66 7.26
N ASN A 62 9.29 9.30 8.37
CA ASN A 62 10.21 9.98 9.26
C ASN A 62 10.34 9.30 10.63
N GLN A 63 9.22 9.11 11.33
CA GLN A 63 9.23 8.70 12.72
C GLN A 63 9.38 7.19 12.88
N TYR A 64 8.71 6.38 12.05
CA TYR A 64 8.82 4.92 12.14
C TYR A 64 10.19 4.38 11.73
N PRO A 65 10.83 4.83 10.64
CA PRO A 65 12.18 4.37 10.31
C PRO A 65 13.20 4.73 11.39
N ARG A 66 13.11 5.94 11.96
CA ARG A 66 13.97 6.36 13.07
C ARG A 66 13.72 5.52 14.32
N MET A 67 12.46 5.31 14.70
CA MET A 67 12.11 4.45 15.83
C MET A 67 12.66 3.03 15.66
N MET A 68 12.58 2.45 14.46
CA MET A 68 13.16 1.13 14.19
C MET A 68 14.69 1.15 14.31
N ALA A 69 15.36 2.17 13.78
CA ALA A 69 16.81 2.32 13.92
C ALA A 69 17.24 2.43 15.39
N ASP A 70 16.51 3.21 16.19
CA ASP A 70 16.78 3.39 17.62
C ASP A 70 16.57 2.09 18.40
N ILE A 71 15.51 1.32 18.06
CA ILE A 71 15.30 -0.02 18.64
C ILE A 71 16.45 -0.96 18.30
N MET A 72 16.89 -1.01 17.04
CA MET A 72 18.01 -1.85 16.63
C MET A 72 19.31 -1.43 17.34
N HIS A 73 19.56 -0.12 17.44
CA HIS A 73 20.70 0.43 18.18
C HIS A 73 20.68 -0.01 19.66
N ASP A 74 19.54 0.13 20.33
CA ASP A 74 19.34 -0.26 21.73
C ASP A 74 19.46 -1.78 21.94
N MET A 75 19.18 -2.60 20.92
CA MET A 75 19.29 -4.06 20.97
C MET A 75 20.72 -4.54 20.77
N PHE A 76 21.47 -3.96 19.84
CA PHE A 76 22.74 -4.50 19.37
C PHE A 76 23.99 -3.80 19.91
N ILE A 77 23.87 -2.61 20.48
CA ILE A 77 25.02 -1.92 21.07
C ILE A 77 25.26 -2.36 22.50
N ILE A 78 26.48 -2.86 22.74
CA ILE A 78 27.00 -3.20 24.07
C ILE A 78 27.63 -1.94 24.66
N ASN A 79 26.90 -1.27 25.54
CA ASN A 79 27.30 0.01 26.17
C ASN A 79 27.82 -0.15 27.61
N GLY A 80 28.08 -1.39 28.05
CA GLY A 80 28.61 -1.69 29.39
C GLY A 80 27.61 -1.47 30.55
N GLN A 81 26.36 -1.11 30.26
CA GLN A 81 25.30 -0.95 31.26
C GLN A 81 24.67 -2.31 31.61
N PRO A 82 24.06 -2.46 32.80
CA PRO A 82 23.29 -3.65 33.15
C PRO A 82 22.21 -3.96 32.11
N ALA A 83 22.02 -5.23 31.81
CA ALA A 83 21.01 -5.66 30.86
C ALA A 83 19.62 -5.19 31.29
N GLN A 84 18.97 -4.39 30.44
CA GLN A 84 17.58 -3.97 30.65
C GLN A 84 16.62 -4.86 29.86
N PRO A 85 15.39 -5.09 30.36
CA PRO A 85 14.37 -5.84 29.63
C PRO A 85 14.09 -5.22 28.25
N MET A 86 14.09 -6.06 27.20
CA MET A 86 13.84 -5.62 25.83
C MET A 86 12.48 -4.91 25.68
N LEU A 87 11.45 -5.39 26.38
CA LEU A 87 10.13 -4.79 26.36
C LEU A 87 10.15 -3.32 26.83
N GLY A 88 10.99 -3.00 27.82
CA GLY A 88 11.15 -1.64 28.33
C GLY A 88 11.78 -0.70 27.31
N LYS A 89 12.80 -1.19 26.59
CA LYS A 89 13.46 -0.45 25.49
C LYS A 89 12.49 -0.18 24.34
N LEU A 90 11.73 -1.19 23.91
CA LEU A 90 10.68 -1.06 22.89
C LEU A 90 9.61 -0.04 23.28
N LEU A 91 9.09 -0.11 24.50
CA LEU A 91 8.09 0.83 24.99
C LEU A 91 8.61 2.25 25.10
N LYS A 92 9.89 2.44 25.47
CA LYS A 92 10.53 3.76 25.50
C LYS A 92 10.56 4.38 24.10
N GLN A 93 10.98 3.62 23.09
CA GLN A 93 11.01 4.10 21.71
C GLN A 93 9.60 4.28 21.12
N ALA A 94 8.64 3.41 21.45
CA ALA A 94 7.25 3.59 21.02
C ALA A 94 6.58 4.84 21.63
N LYS A 95 6.98 5.26 22.83
CA LYS A 95 6.49 6.49 23.47
C LYS A 95 6.95 7.77 22.77
N THR A 96 8.10 7.78 22.09
CA THR A 96 8.59 8.98 21.38
C THR A 96 7.74 9.32 20.17
N VAL A 97 7.13 8.31 19.54
CA VAL A 97 6.19 8.47 18.40
C VAL A 97 4.73 8.65 18.87
N GLY A 98 4.44 8.25 20.11
CA GLY A 98 3.14 8.33 20.74
C GLY A 98 2.30 7.07 20.51
N LEU A 99 1.98 6.36 21.60
CA LEU A 99 1.31 5.04 21.56
C LEU A 99 -0.05 5.07 20.85
N ILE A 100 -0.83 6.15 21.02
CA ILE A 100 -2.13 6.32 20.36
C ILE A 100 -1.96 6.53 18.85
N ASN A 101 -0.95 7.29 18.44
CA ASN A 101 -0.65 7.52 17.02
C ASN A 101 -0.19 6.22 16.35
N LEU A 102 0.69 5.47 17.03
CA LEU A 102 1.14 4.16 16.58
C LEU A 102 -0.03 3.19 16.40
N ALA A 103 -0.92 3.06 17.40
CA ALA A 103 -2.08 2.18 17.32
C ALA A 103 -3.04 2.60 16.19
N LYS A 104 -3.31 3.91 16.05
CA LYS A 104 -4.16 4.44 14.96
C LYS A 104 -3.56 4.15 13.59
N ASP A 105 -2.26 4.33 13.43
CA ASP A 105 -1.58 4.15 12.15
C ASP A 105 -1.48 2.66 11.79
N ILE A 106 -1.32 1.75 12.75
CA ILE A 106 -1.42 0.30 12.52
C ILE A 106 -2.82 -0.08 12.03
N ILE A 107 -3.88 0.35 12.72
CA ILE A 107 -5.27 0.04 12.33
C ILE A 107 -5.59 0.61 10.95
N LYS A 108 -5.14 1.85 10.69
CA LYS A 108 -5.30 2.47 9.38
C LYS A 108 -4.54 1.68 8.32
N GLY A 109 -3.29 1.33 8.55
CA GLY A 109 -2.45 0.57 7.61
C GLY A 109 -3.08 -0.75 7.23
N VAL A 110 -3.52 -1.53 8.22
CA VAL A 110 -4.20 -2.83 8.00
C VAL A 110 -5.50 -2.67 7.20
N ARG A 111 -6.22 -1.55 7.35
CA ARG A 111 -7.47 -1.31 6.60
C ARG A 111 -7.27 -0.79 5.18
N ALA A 112 -6.05 -0.43 4.81
CA ALA A 112 -5.70 0.06 3.49
C ALA A 112 -4.94 -0.96 2.63
N LEU A 113 -4.61 -2.11 3.24
CA LEU A 113 -4.11 -3.32 2.62
C LEU A 113 -5.26 -4.33 2.51
#